data_AF-A0A1H2QIC1-F1
#
_entry.id   AF-A0A1H2QIC1-F1
#
_cell.length_a   1.000
_cell.length_b   1.000
_cell.length_c   1.000
_cell.angle_alpha   90.00
_cell.angle_beta   90.00
_cell.angle_gamma   90.00
#
_symmetry.space_group_name_H-M   'P 1'
#
loop_
_entity.id
_entity.type
_entity.pdbx_description
1 polymer ?
#
loop_
_entity_poly.entity_id
_entity_poly.type
_entity_poly.pdbx_seq_one_letter_code
_entity_poly.pdbx_strand_id
1 'polypeptide(L)'
;MVRAPARTCPNLSRLFDDAEPELLSGFLKSKAFERLSWLGPYRFDPENPDGPSVARNMLPQEKKDRLGPLEAEAARIVTIASHRGEYVLEGLAKTTLEPERAKELLNRRDKLARSLWAYANEHGLFEAAENSLHLRLYRRYDKHYQTFMAEPSVDGGPDAGSALLDELLVDLNKRLDRGDGYSIDKFDIPEDGDEPAAEMYLLFHPDPPTSVREIDDDGNRSSIYFRPPGEAMIV
;
A
#
# COMPACT_ATOMS: atom_id res chain seq x y z
N MET A 1 2.05 33.50 -1.73
CA MET A 1 0.97 33.16 -0.79
C MET A 1 1.01 31.65 -0.58
N VAL A 2 1.63 31.19 0.52
CA VAL A 2 1.72 29.77 0.86
C VAL A 2 0.30 29.28 1.13
N ARG A 3 -0.25 28.41 0.28
CA ARG A 3 -1.57 27.82 0.52
C ARG A 3 -1.45 26.98 1.79
N ALA A 4 -2.43 27.10 2.70
CA ALA A 4 -2.42 26.35 3.96
C ALA A 4 -2.23 24.85 3.69
N PRO A 5 -1.47 24.10 4.51
CA PRO A 5 -1.11 22.73 4.20
C PRO A 5 -2.30 21.78 4.00
N ALA A 6 -3.40 21.98 4.74
CA ALA A 6 -4.66 21.26 4.54
C ALA A 6 -5.27 21.44 3.12
N ARG A 7 -4.86 22.46 2.36
CA ARG A 7 -5.27 22.67 0.97
C ARG A 7 -4.34 22.02 -0.06
N THR A 8 -3.10 21.69 0.30
CA THR A 8 -2.10 21.16 -0.64
C THR A 8 -1.77 19.69 -0.40
N CYS A 9 -1.80 19.25 0.86
CA CYS A 9 -1.57 17.88 1.31
C CYS A 9 -2.70 17.48 2.28
N PRO A 10 -3.95 17.38 1.80
CA PRO A 10 -5.11 17.14 2.65
C PRO A 10 -5.07 15.79 3.36
N ASN A 11 -4.60 14.71 2.71
CA ASN A 11 -4.57 13.39 3.33
C ASN A 11 -3.47 13.31 4.39
N LEU A 12 -2.29 13.86 4.10
CA LEU A 12 -1.20 13.92 5.07
C LEU A 12 -1.59 14.79 6.28
N SER A 13 -2.22 15.95 6.06
CA SER A 13 -2.75 16.77 7.16
C SER A 13 -3.71 15.96 8.03
N ARG A 14 -4.62 15.20 7.40
CA ARG A 14 -5.58 14.36 8.11
C ARG A 14 -4.90 13.29 8.96
N LEU A 15 -3.83 12.65 8.47
CA LEU A 15 -3.06 11.71 9.29
C LEU A 15 -2.51 12.39 10.56
N PHE A 16 -1.95 13.60 10.43
CA PHE A 16 -1.46 14.36 11.59
C PHE A 16 -2.57 14.85 12.53
N ASP A 17 -3.81 14.97 12.07
CA ASP A 17 -4.95 15.40 12.87
C ASP A 17 -5.56 14.23 13.66
N ASP A 18 -5.68 13.06 13.03
CA ASP A 18 -6.54 11.98 13.52
C ASP A 18 -5.78 10.75 14.02
N ALA A 19 -4.53 10.54 13.60
CA ALA A 19 -3.77 9.31 13.88
C ALA A 19 -3.06 9.33 15.24
N GLU A 20 -2.89 8.14 15.82
CA GLU A 20 -2.12 7.93 17.04
C GLU A 20 -0.61 8.13 16.78
N PRO A 21 0.15 8.69 17.75
CA PRO A 21 1.58 8.94 17.60
C PRO A 21 2.41 7.73 17.17
N GLU A 22 2.06 6.54 17.68
CA GLU A 22 2.69 5.26 17.31
C GLU A 22 2.58 4.97 15.81
N LEU A 23 1.36 5.04 15.28
CA LEU A 23 1.08 4.74 13.87
C LEU A 23 1.67 5.81 12.95
N LEU A 24 1.63 7.07 13.36
CA LEU A 24 2.23 8.18 12.62
C LEU A 24 3.76 8.07 12.57
N SER A 25 4.39 7.65 13.68
CA SER A 25 5.82 7.36 13.70
C SER A 25 6.17 6.20 12.75
N GLY A 26 5.38 5.12 12.77
CA GLY A 26 5.53 3.97 11.87
C GLY A 26 5.44 4.39 10.40
N PHE A 27 4.45 5.21 10.05
CA PHE A 27 4.30 5.78 8.70
C PHE A 27 5.56 6.54 8.25
N LEU A 28 6.07 7.49 9.04
CA LEU A 28 7.24 8.29 8.67
C LEU A 28 8.55 7.48 8.59
N LYS A 29 8.58 6.30 9.21
CA LYS A 29 9.69 5.33 9.16
C LYS A 29 9.51 4.24 8.11
N SER A 30 8.40 4.25 7.35
CA SER A 30 8.14 3.28 6.29
C SER A 30 9.30 3.19 5.29
N LYS A 31 9.54 1.97 4.78
CA LYS A 31 10.53 1.70 3.73
C LYS A 31 10.28 2.56 2.47
N ALA A 32 9.02 2.91 2.20
CA ALA A 32 8.65 3.83 1.11
C ALA A 32 9.41 5.17 1.18
N PHE A 33 9.80 5.60 2.38
CA PHE A 33 10.49 6.87 2.62
C PHE A 33 11.98 6.71 2.96
N GLU A 34 12.57 5.51 2.81
CA GLU A 34 13.97 5.25 3.18
C GLU A 34 14.95 6.22 2.48
N ARG A 35 14.63 6.61 1.23
CA ARG A 35 15.47 7.47 0.39
C ARG A 35 15.25 8.96 0.62
N LEU A 36 14.24 9.33 1.42
CA LEU A 36 13.91 10.72 1.74
C LEU A 36 14.76 11.18 2.92
N SER A 37 16.04 11.45 2.69
CA SER A 37 16.96 11.89 3.76
C SER A 37 16.51 13.16 4.47
N TRP A 38 15.81 14.06 3.76
CA TRP A 38 15.23 15.28 4.32
C TRP A 38 14.16 15.01 5.38
N LEU A 39 13.55 13.81 5.40
CA LEU A 39 12.52 13.44 6.37
C LEU A 39 13.10 13.13 7.76
N GLY A 40 14.42 12.88 7.85
CA GLY A 40 15.10 12.49 9.09
C GLY A 40 14.77 13.34 10.32
N PRO A 41 14.84 14.69 10.24
CA PRO A 41 14.52 15.58 11.35
C PRO A 41 13.07 15.51 11.84
N TYR A 42 12.15 15.00 11.02
CA TYR A 42 10.74 14.87 11.35
C TYR A 42 10.34 13.47 11.83
N ARG A 43 11.26 12.49 11.75
CA ARG A 43 11.03 11.17 12.37
C ARG A 43 11.17 11.31 13.87
N PHE A 44 10.25 10.69 14.61
CA PHE A 44 10.21 10.79 16.06
C PHE A 44 10.01 9.41 16.71
N ASP A 45 10.40 9.30 17.97
CA ASP A 45 10.04 8.19 18.85
C ASP A 45 8.58 8.38 19.30
N PRO A 46 7.69 7.38 19.19
CA PRO A 46 6.30 7.54 19.59
C PRO A 46 6.10 7.91 21.07
N GLU A 47 7.06 7.60 21.93
CA GLU A 47 7.05 8.00 23.35
C GLU A 47 7.44 9.48 23.58
N ASN A 48 7.94 10.17 22.53
CA ASN A 48 8.23 11.59 22.61
C ASN A 48 6.93 12.41 22.44
N PRO A 49 6.45 13.10 23.50
CA PRO A 49 5.19 13.83 23.45
C PRO A 49 5.20 15.00 22.45
N ASP A 50 6.37 15.57 22.16
CA ASP A 50 6.53 16.68 21.20
C ASP A 50 6.72 16.17 19.76
N GLY A 51 7.01 14.87 19.58
CA GLY A 51 7.32 14.26 18.31
C GLY A 51 6.30 14.53 17.21
N PRO A 52 4.99 14.26 17.43
CA PRO A 52 3.94 14.54 16.46
C PRO A 52 3.86 16.01 16.05
N SER A 53 3.99 16.92 17.02
CA SER A 53 3.94 18.38 16.79
C SER A 53 5.14 18.86 15.97
N VAL A 54 6.34 18.36 16.27
CA VAL A 54 7.57 18.65 15.51
C VAL A 54 7.45 18.10 14.09
N ALA A 55 6.98 16.86 13.93
CA ALA A 55 6.78 16.26 12.63
C ALA A 55 5.77 17.04 11.79
N ARG A 56 4.64 17.44 12.38
CA ARG A 56 3.59 18.23 11.72
C ARG A 56 4.12 19.56 11.16
N ASN A 57 5.17 20.14 11.75
CA ASN A 57 5.76 21.38 11.24
C ASN A 57 6.37 21.24 9.84
N MET A 58 6.59 20.02 9.33
CA MET A 58 6.96 19.81 7.92
C MET A 58 5.90 20.39 6.97
N LEU A 59 4.62 20.34 7.35
CA LEU A 59 3.49 20.72 6.51
C LEU A 59 3.57 22.19 6.03
N PRO A 60 3.82 23.18 6.91
CA PRO A 60 4.04 24.56 6.50
C PRO A 60 5.48 24.89 6.07
N GLN A 61 6.48 24.09 6.45
CA GLN A 61 7.90 24.41 6.22
C GLN A 61 8.45 23.85 4.90
N GLU A 62 7.98 22.68 4.48
CA GLU A 62 8.50 22.01 3.28
C GLU A 62 7.73 22.40 2.03
N LYS A 63 8.40 22.31 0.88
CA LYS A 63 7.78 22.52 -0.42
C LYS A 63 6.82 21.37 -0.74
N LYS A 64 5.76 21.68 -1.48
CA LYS A 64 4.76 20.69 -1.92
C LYS A 64 5.39 19.47 -2.59
N ASP A 65 6.40 19.66 -3.44
CA ASP A 65 7.03 18.56 -4.18
C ASP A 65 7.79 17.59 -3.26
N ARG A 66 8.31 18.07 -2.13
CA ARG A 66 8.89 17.20 -1.10
C ARG A 66 7.83 16.43 -0.32
N LEU A 67 6.68 17.04 -0.07
CA LEU A 67 5.55 16.41 0.63
C LEU A 67 4.77 15.45 -0.27
N GLY A 68 4.92 15.54 -1.59
CA GLY A 68 4.19 14.74 -2.58
C GLY A 68 4.23 13.23 -2.32
N PRO A 69 5.40 12.60 -2.09
CA PRO A 69 5.49 11.18 -1.75
C PRO A 69 4.72 10.80 -0.47
N LEU A 70 4.78 11.63 0.58
CA LEU A 70 4.05 11.37 1.82
C LEU A 70 2.54 11.54 1.62
N GLU A 71 2.13 12.55 0.86
CA GLU A 71 0.72 12.77 0.51
C GLU A 71 0.15 11.60 -0.31
N ALA A 72 0.94 11.04 -1.24
CA ALA A 72 0.53 9.90 -2.05
C ALA A 72 0.25 8.66 -1.18
N GLU A 73 1.18 8.29 -0.29
CA GLU A 73 0.97 7.18 0.63
C GLU A 73 -0.17 7.45 1.62
N ALA A 74 -0.28 8.69 2.12
CA ALA A 74 -1.41 9.09 2.97
C ALA A 74 -2.76 8.95 2.25
N ALA A 75 -2.81 9.25 0.94
CA ALA A 75 -4.01 9.07 0.14
C ALA A 75 -4.40 7.59 -0.01
N ARG A 76 -3.43 6.68 -0.17
CA ARG A 76 -3.68 5.22 -0.16
C ARG A 76 -4.32 4.80 1.16
N ILE A 77 -3.73 5.21 2.28
CA ILE A 77 -4.24 4.92 3.63
C ILE A 77 -5.67 5.47 3.83
N VAL A 78 -5.91 6.72 3.45
CA VAL A 78 -7.25 7.33 3.55
C VAL A 78 -8.27 6.61 2.65
N THR A 79 -7.84 6.09 1.50
CA THR A 79 -8.70 5.32 0.59
C THR A 79 -9.11 3.99 1.21
N ILE A 80 -8.17 3.26 1.82
CA ILE A 80 -8.47 2.02 2.55
C ILE A 80 -9.32 2.29 3.80
N ALA A 81 -9.14 3.43 4.47
CA ALA A 81 -9.99 3.85 5.59
C ALA A 81 -11.46 4.20 5.20
N SER A 82 -11.83 4.11 3.92
CA SER A 82 -13.21 4.23 3.46
C SER A 82 -14.06 3.03 3.93
N HIS A 83 -15.39 3.15 3.89
CA HIS A 83 -16.30 2.04 4.27
C HIS A 83 -16.02 0.74 3.49
N ARG A 84 -15.70 0.85 2.19
CA ARG A 84 -15.43 -0.31 1.34
C ARG A 84 -14.04 -0.88 1.60
N GLY A 85 -13.03 -0.01 1.70
CA GLY A 85 -11.66 -0.44 2.00
C GLY A 85 -11.59 -1.12 3.37
N GLU A 86 -12.29 -0.60 4.36
CA GLU A 86 -12.39 -1.22 5.68
C GLU A 86 -13.04 -2.60 5.62
N TYR A 87 -14.18 -2.73 4.93
CA TYR A 87 -14.86 -4.02 4.81
C TYR A 87 -13.93 -5.11 4.24
N VAL A 88 -13.22 -4.77 3.16
CA VAL A 88 -12.26 -5.69 2.54
C VAL A 88 -11.10 -5.98 3.49
N LEU A 89 -10.50 -4.96 4.10
CA LEU A 89 -9.37 -5.12 5.02
C LEU A 89 -9.75 -6.02 6.21
N GLU A 90 -10.94 -5.84 6.78
CA GLU A 90 -11.42 -6.70 7.87
C GLU A 90 -11.69 -8.14 7.42
N GLY A 91 -12.20 -8.33 6.20
CA GLY A 91 -12.41 -9.65 5.62
C GLY A 91 -11.09 -10.40 5.44
N LEU A 92 -10.14 -9.76 4.73
CA LEU A 92 -8.80 -10.31 4.50
C LEU A 92 -8.03 -10.55 5.81
N ALA A 93 -8.16 -9.66 6.79
CA ALA A 93 -7.50 -9.87 8.08
C ALA A 93 -7.99 -11.13 8.81
N LYS A 94 -9.27 -11.46 8.68
CA LYS A 94 -9.86 -12.64 9.34
C LYS A 94 -9.50 -13.95 8.64
N THR A 95 -9.23 -13.92 7.34
CA THR A 95 -8.92 -15.10 6.53
C THR A 95 -7.42 -15.35 6.40
N THR A 96 -6.61 -14.29 6.41
CA THR A 96 -5.16 -14.39 6.12
C THR A 96 -4.27 -14.24 7.34
N LEU A 97 -4.64 -13.44 8.35
CA LEU A 97 -3.77 -13.24 9.52
C LEU A 97 -4.01 -14.29 10.61
N GLU A 98 -2.96 -14.55 11.37
CA GLU A 98 -3.06 -15.30 12.63
C GLU A 98 -4.04 -14.60 13.60
N PRO A 99 -4.81 -15.35 14.41
CA PRO A 99 -5.91 -14.80 15.22
C PRO A 99 -5.50 -13.65 16.15
N GLU A 100 -4.31 -13.72 16.75
CA GLU A 100 -3.77 -12.67 17.62
C GLU A 100 -3.46 -11.39 16.83
N ARG A 101 -2.87 -11.52 15.64
CA ARG A 101 -2.55 -10.39 14.76
C ARG A 101 -3.81 -9.76 14.17
N ALA A 102 -4.79 -10.58 13.78
CA ALA A 102 -6.10 -10.09 13.38
C ALA A 102 -6.76 -9.29 14.51
N LYS A 103 -6.68 -9.74 15.77
CA LYS A 103 -7.19 -8.97 16.93
C LYS A 103 -6.44 -7.65 17.12
N GLU A 104 -5.12 -7.62 16.97
CA GLU A 104 -4.33 -6.38 17.07
C GLU A 104 -4.79 -5.32 16.05
N LEU A 105 -5.08 -5.73 14.82
CA LEU A 105 -5.65 -4.85 13.79
C LEU A 105 -7.09 -4.47 14.13
N LEU A 106 -7.98 -5.43 14.35
CA LEU A 106 -9.42 -5.18 14.49
C LEU A 106 -9.75 -4.36 15.74
N ASN A 107 -8.93 -4.43 16.79
CA ASN A 107 -9.08 -3.63 18.01
C ASN A 107 -8.59 -2.18 17.88
N ARG A 108 -8.01 -1.78 16.74
CA ARG A 108 -7.65 -0.37 16.52
C ARG A 108 -8.91 0.51 16.54
N ARG A 109 -8.76 1.73 17.07
CA ARG A 109 -9.86 2.62 17.46
C ARG A 109 -10.87 2.87 16.35
N ASP A 110 -10.38 3.15 15.15
CA ASP A 110 -11.18 3.54 13.99
C ASP A 110 -10.58 3.04 12.68
N LYS A 111 -11.29 3.31 11.56
CA LYS A 111 -10.92 2.85 10.22
C LYS A 111 -9.56 3.37 9.76
N LEU A 112 -9.24 4.61 10.14
CA LEU A 112 -7.97 5.23 9.78
C LEU A 112 -6.83 4.55 10.54
N ALA A 113 -7.03 4.31 11.83
CA ALA A 113 -6.08 3.58 12.66
C ALA A 113 -5.87 2.14 12.16
N ARG A 114 -6.94 1.43 11.76
CA ARG A 114 -6.86 0.08 11.14
C ARG A 114 -6.04 0.10 9.85
N SER A 115 -6.35 1.01 8.95
CA SER A 115 -5.66 1.13 7.67
C SER A 115 -4.18 1.50 7.84
N LEU A 116 -3.89 2.47 8.71
CA LEU A 116 -2.53 2.92 8.98
C LEU A 116 -1.71 1.85 9.71
N TRP A 117 -2.33 1.08 10.61
CA TRP A 117 -1.70 -0.07 11.24
C TRP A 117 -1.36 -1.16 10.23
N ALA A 118 -2.30 -1.51 9.33
CA ALA A 118 -2.05 -2.48 8.27
C ALA A 118 -0.89 -2.02 7.38
N TYR A 119 -0.90 -0.76 6.95
CA TYR A 119 0.19 -0.17 6.16
C TYR A 119 1.56 -0.32 6.83
N ALA A 120 1.64 -0.08 8.14
CA ALA A 120 2.90 -0.06 8.89
C ALA A 120 3.38 -1.46 9.33
N ASN A 121 2.47 -2.41 9.57
CA ASN A 121 2.79 -3.69 10.22
C ASN A 121 2.55 -4.91 9.32
N GLU A 122 1.56 -4.84 8.42
CA GLU A 122 1.13 -5.96 7.56
C GLU A 122 0.96 -5.43 6.12
N HIS A 123 2.06 -4.96 5.52
CA HIS A 123 2.03 -4.24 4.24
C HIS A 123 1.39 -5.04 3.10
N GLY A 124 1.66 -6.35 3.03
CA GLY A 124 1.04 -7.22 2.03
C GLY A 124 -0.49 -7.30 2.17
N LEU A 125 -1.01 -7.31 3.40
CA LEU A 125 -2.45 -7.24 3.66
C LEU A 125 -3.04 -5.89 3.20
N PHE A 126 -2.31 -4.80 3.43
CA PHE A 126 -2.71 -3.47 2.96
C PHE A 126 -2.77 -3.40 1.43
N GLU A 127 -1.75 -3.93 0.74
CA GLU A 127 -1.69 -4.00 -0.72
C GLU A 127 -2.81 -4.90 -1.28
N ALA A 128 -3.11 -6.02 -0.62
CA ALA A 128 -4.25 -6.88 -0.99
C ALA A 128 -5.60 -6.16 -0.88
N ALA A 129 -5.79 -5.36 0.19
CA ALA A 129 -7.00 -4.56 0.33
C ALA A 129 -7.12 -3.48 -0.76
N GLU A 130 -6.00 -2.86 -1.16
CA GLU A 130 -5.95 -1.87 -2.24
C GLU A 130 -6.25 -2.50 -3.61
N ASN A 131 -5.61 -3.63 -3.91
CA ASN A 131 -5.81 -4.36 -5.15
C ASN A 131 -7.23 -4.92 -5.29
N SER A 132 -7.87 -5.30 -4.18
CA SER A 132 -9.29 -5.66 -4.18
C SER A 132 -10.20 -4.50 -4.59
N LEU A 133 -9.88 -3.26 -4.19
CA LEU A 133 -10.62 -2.07 -4.67
C LEU A 133 -10.34 -1.81 -6.16
N HIS A 134 -9.11 -2.03 -6.62
CA HIS A 134 -8.75 -1.93 -8.04
C HIS A 134 -9.46 -2.97 -8.90
N LEU A 135 -9.57 -4.22 -8.45
CA LEU A 135 -10.29 -5.29 -9.14
C LEU A 135 -11.74 -4.91 -9.43
N ARG A 136 -12.43 -4.28 -8.49
CA ARG A 136 -13.81 -3.79 -8.68
C ARG A 136 -13.88 -2.69 -9.73
N LEU A 137 -12.91 -1.77 -9.74
CA LEU A 137 -12.81 -0.76 -10.79
C LEU A 137 -12.54 -1.40 -12.15
N TYR A 138 -11.72 -2.44 -12.21
CA TYR A 138 -11.47 -3.22 -13.42
C TYR A 138 -12.77 -3.88 -13.92
N ARG A 139 -13.45 -4.67 -13.10
CA ARG A 139 -14.74 -5.32 -13.47
C ARG A 139 -15.77 -4.32 -13.98
N ARG A 140 -15.77 -3.10 -13.43
CA ARG A 140 -16.70 -2.04 -13.80
C ARG A 140 -16.34 -1.31 -15.10
N TYR A 141 -15.05 -1.10 -15.37
CA TYR A 141 -14.59 -0.19 -16.43
C TYR A 141 -13.67 -0.82 -17.48
N ASP A 142 -13.31 -2.09 -17.32
CA ASP A 142 -12.38 -2.86 -18.16
C ASP A 142 -11.04 -2.15 -18.41
N LYS A 143 -10.50 -1.51 -17.36
CA LYS A 143 -9.31 -0.67 -17.42
C LYS A 143 -8.37 -0.95 -16.27
N HIS A 144 -7.49 -1.93 -16.43
CA HIS A 144 -6.31 -2.10 -15.58
C HIS A 144 -5.26 -2.95 -16.31
N TYR A 145 -4.07 -2.40 -16.54
CA TYR A 145 -3.01 -3.04 -17.35
C TYR A 145 -2.27 -4.19 -16.63
N GLN A 146 -2.76 -4.60 -15.46
CA GLN A 146 -1.99 -5.37 -14.47
C GLN A 146 -2.82 -6.49 -13.83
N THR A 147 -4.06 -6.67 -14.30
CA THR A 147 -5.00 -7.68 -13.81
C THR A 147 -5.18 -8.73 -14.90
N PHE A 148 -4.91 -9.99 -14.56
CA PHE A 148 -5.07 -11.12 -15.45
C PHE A 148 -6.21 -12.00 -14.92
N MET A 149 -7.29 -12.10 -15.69
CA MET A 149 -8.41 -12.98 -15.35
C MET A 149 -8.06 -14.41 -15.74
N ALA A 150 -8.10 -15.34 -14.79
CA ALA A 150 -7.99 -16.77 -15.00
C ALA A 150 -9.39 -17.41 -15.08
N GLU A 151 -9.49 -18.58 -15.72
CA GLU A 151 -10.72 -19.36 -15.65
C GLU A 151 -10.88 -19.96 -14.24
N PRO A 152 -12.10 -19.95 -13.66
CA PRO A 152 -12.33 -20.51 -12.33
C PRO A 152 -11.92 -21.98 -12.26
N SER A 153 -11.08 -22.33 -11.29
CA SER A 153 -10.74 -23.73 -11.01
C SER A 153 -11.95 -24.45 -10.40
N VAL A 154 -12.25 -25.66 -10.90
CA VAL A 154 -13.34 -26.50 -10.37
C VAL A 154 -13.02 -26.99 -8.95
N ASP A 155 -11.74 -27.17 -8.64
CA ASP A 155 -11.24 -27.71 -7.37
C ASP A 155 -10.63 -26.62 -6.46
N GLY A 156 -10.82 -25.35 -6.80
CA GLY A 156 -10.11 -24.22 -6.18
C GLY A 156 -8.72 -24.00 -6.76
N GLY A 157 -8.20 -22.78 -6.68
CA GLY A 157 -6.87 -22.43 -7.13
C GLY A 157 -5.77 -22.98 -6.21
N PRO A 158 -4.53 -23.14 -6.71
CA PRO A 158 -3.42 -23.65 -5.91
C PRO A 158 -3.17 -22.82 -4.65
N ASP A 159 -2.85 -23.47 -3.53
CA ASP A 159 -2.53 -22.77 -2.28
C ASP A 159 -1.17 -22.07 -2.33
N ALA A 160 -1.00 -21.04 -1.50
CA ALA A 160 0.28 -20.36 -1.32
C ALA A 160 1.36 -21.35 -0.87
N GLY A 161 2.53 -21.32 -1.52
CA GLY A 161 3.63 -22.27 -1.28
C GLY A 161 3.42 -23.68 -1.85
N SER A 162 2.42 -23.87 -2.72
CA SER A 162 2.28 -25.12 -3.46
C SER A 162 3.36 -25.27 -4.53
N ALA A 163 3.72 -26.51 -4.85
CA ALA A 163 4.73 -26.80 -5.88
C ALA A 163 4.41 -26.18 -7.25
N LEU A 164 3.12 -26.07 -7.60
CA LEU A 164 2.69 -25.43 -8.84
C LEU A 164 3.02 -23.92 -8.87
N LEU A 165 2.78 -23.22 -7.75
CA LEU A 165 3.13 -21.81 -7.65
C LEU A 165 4.64 -21.61 -7.58
N ASP A 166 5.37 -22.50 -6.92
CA ASP A 166 6.84 -22.47 -6.90
C ASP A 166 7.42 -22.64 -8.32
N GLU A 167 6.90 -23.58 -9.10
CA GLU A 167 7.28 -23.78 -10.50
C GLU A 167 6.97 -22.55 -11.36
N LEU A 168 5.81 -21.92 -11.14
CA LEU A 168 5.44 -20.66 -11.80
C LEU A 168 6.43 -19.54 -11.46
N LEU A 169 6.79 -19.36 -10.18
CA LEU A 169 7.77 -18.36 -9.75
C LEU A 169 9.15 -18.61 -10.39
N VAL A 170 9.58 -19.87 -10.50
CA VAL A 170 10.84 -20.24 -11.17
C VAL A 170 10.80 -19.91 -12.67
N ASP A 171 9.70 -20.23 -13.37
CA ASP A 171 9.55 -19.89 -14.79
C ASP A 171 9.51 -18.37 -15.00
N LEU A 172 8.79 -17.64 -14.15
CA LEU A 172 8.73 -16.17 -14.18
C LEU A 172 10.12 -15.56 -13.94
N ASN A 173 10.85 -16.01 -12.92
CA ASN A 173 12.20 -15.54 -12.67
C ASN A 173 13.11 -15.77 -13.88
N LYS A 174 13.05 -16.96 -14.48
CA LYS A 174 13.84 -17.29 -15.68
C LYS A 174 13.50 -16.42 -16.88
N ARG A 175 12.22 -16.10 -17.10
CA ARG A 175 11.76 -15.33 -18.26
C ARG A 175 11.98 -13.83 -18.11
N LEU A 176 11.81 -13.31 -16.90
CA LEU A 176 11.89 -11.88 -16.62
C LEU A 176 13.30 -11.44 -16.23
N ASP A 177 14.11 -12.35 -15.67
CA ASP A 177 15.53 -12.18 -15.31
C ASP A 177 15.78 -10.91 -14.48
N ARG A 178 15.05 -10.77 -13.38
CA ARG A 178 15.06 -9.57 -12.50
C ARG A 178 15.77 -9.78 -11.15
N GLY A 179 16.40 -10.93 -10.96
CA GLY A 179 17.08 -11.30 -9.72
C GLY A 179 16.18 -12.04 -8.73
N ASP A 180 16.72 -12.29 -7.54
CA ASP A 180 16.04 -13.11 -6.51
C ASP A 180 15.04 -12.30 -5.70
N GLY A 181 13.96 -12.94 -5.25
CA GLY A 181 12.92 -12.33 -4.41
C GLY A 181 11.52 -12.28 -5.01
N TYR A 182 11.21 -13.15 -5.97
CA TYR A 182 9.83 -13.34 -6.43
C TYR A 182 9.01 -14.00 -5.32
N SER A 183 7.79 -13.52 -5.10
CA SER A 183 6.84 -14.15 -4.18
C SER A 183 5.43 -14.09 -4.75
N ILE A 184 4.58 -15.00 -4.30
CA ILE A 184 3.16 -14.99 -4.64
C ILE A 184 2.36 -15.26 -3.37
N ASP A 185 1.44 -14.36 -3.08
CA ASP A 185 0.52 -14.49 -1.95
C ASP A 185 -0.89 -14.75 -2.48
N LYS A 186 -1.61 -15.66 -1.83
CA LYS A 186 -3.03 -15.97 -2.12
C LYS A 186 -3.91 -15.28 -1.10
N PHE A 187 -4.96 -14.63 -1.58
CA PHE A 187 -5.97 -13.95 -0.78
C PHE A 187 -7.37 -14.37 -1.22
N ASP A 188 -8.21 -14.73 -0.24
CA ASP A 188 -9.63 -14.98 -0.47
C ASP A 188 -10.41 -13.67 -0.33
N ILE A 189 -10.81 -13.09 -1.47
CA ILE A 189 -11.59 -11.85 -1.51
C ILE A 189 -13.05 -12.16 -1.13
N PRO A 190 -13.58 -11.52 -0.08
CA PRO A 190 -14.97 -11.75 0.34
C PRO A 190 -15.97 -11.18 -0.68
N GLU A 191 -17.13 -11.82 -0.76
CA GLU A 191 -18.30 -11.29 -1.45
C GLU A 191 -18.74 -9.95 -0.82
N ASP A 192 -19.12 -8.97 -1.63
CA ASP A 192 -19.63 -7.67 -1.15
C ASP A 192 -20.66 -7.09 -2.12
N GLY A 193 -21.94 -7.22 -1.77
CA GLY A 193 -23.04 -6.67 -2.54
C GLY A 193 -23.19 -7.34 -3.91
N ASP A 194 -22.87 -6.63 -4.98
CA ASP A 194 -22.88 -7.12 -6.36
C ASP A 194 -21.53 -7.73 -6.81
N GLU A 195 -20.52 -7.70 -5.95
CA GLU A 195 -19.18 -8.24 -6.23
C GLU A 195 -19.05 -9.68 -5.71
N PRO A 196 -18.87 -10.69 -6.58
CA PRO A 196 -18.70 -12.07 -6.15
C PRO A 196 -17.36 -12.28 -5.45
N ALA A 197 -17.32 -13.26 -4.54
CA ALA A 197 -16.08 -13.77 -3.95
C ALA A 197 -15.10 -14.23 -5.04
N ALA A 198 -13.81 -14.09 -4.77
CA ALA A 198 -12.76 -14.46 -5.71
C ALA A 198 -11.48 -14.88 -4.99
N GLU A 199 -10.70 -15.76 -5.61
CA GLU A 199 -9.32 -16.00 -5.21
C GLU A 199 -8.43 -14.99 -5.94
N MET A 200 -7.55 -14.32 -5.20
CA MET A 200 -6.63 -13.33 -5.76
C MET A 200 -5.20 -13.75 -5.45
N TYR A 201 -4.37 -13.78 -6.48
CA TYR A 201 -2.93 -13.97 -6.35
C TYR A 201 -2.21 -12.66 -6.62
N LEU A 202 -1.44 -12.20 -5.63
CA LEU A 202 -0.53 -11.08 -5.80
C LEU A 202 0.88 -11.62 -6.04
N LEU A 203 1.33 -11.51 -7.29
CA LEU A 203 2.69 -11.84 -7.69
C LEU A 203 3.57 -10.62 -7.51
N PHE A 204 4.55 -10.72 -6.62
CA PHE A 204 5.63 -9.75 -6.48
C PHE A 204 6.85 -10.23 -7.25
N HIS A 205 7.47 -9.32 -7.99
CA HIS A 205 8.79 -9.56 -8.55
C HIS A 205 9.80 -8.52 -8.05
N PRO A 206 11.03 -8.95 -7.73
CA PRO A 206 12.08 -8.06 -7.30
C PRO A 206 12.51 -7.24 -8.51
N ASP A 207 12.50 -5.92 -8.44
CA ASP A 207 13.27 -5.12 -9.39
C ASP A 207 13.60 -3.74 -8.79
N PRO A 208 14.87 -3.28 -8.85
CA PRO A 208 15.21 -1.91 -8.52
C PRO A 208 14.67 -0.96 -9.61
N PRO A 209 14.15 0.22 -9.24
CA PRO A 209 13.54 1.13 -10.20
C PRO A 209 14.58 1.77 -11.13
N THR A 210 14.54 1.49 -12.44
CA THR A 210 14.96 2.46 -13.46
C THR A 210 13.82 3.45 -13.71
N SER A 211 13.99 4.66 -13.17
CA SER A 211 13.25 5.84 -13.61
C SER A 211 14.05 6.54 -14.71
N VAL A 212 13.36 7.09 -15.71
CA VAL A 212 13.91 8.26 -16.41
C VAL A 212 13.71 9.43 -15.47
N ARG A 213 14.82 10.02 -15.02
CA ARG A 213 14.80 11.16 -14.09
C ARG A 213 14.63 12.42 -14.91
N GLU A 214 13.51 13.11 -14.75
CA GLU A 214 13.47 14.53 -15.04
C GLU A 214 13.92 15.25 -13.77
N ILE A 215 15.02 15.98 -13.88
CA ILE A 215 15.46 16.93 -12.85
C ILE A 215 15.17 18.29 -13.48
N ASP A 216 14.18 18.99 -12.94
CA ASP A 216 13.93 20.37 -13.37
C ASP A 216 15.04 21.30 -12.86
N ASP A 217 15.07 22.53 -13.36
CA ASP A 217 16.09 23.52 -13.02
C ASP A 217 16.11 23.88 -11.51
N ASP A 218 15.04 23.52 -10.78
CA ASP A 218 14.90 23.71 -9.33
C ASP A 218 15.35 22.48 -8.51
N GLY A 219 15.78 21.39 -9.18
CA GLY A 219 16.26 20.16 -8.56
C GLY A 219 15.14 19.23 -8.09
N ASN A 220 13.88 19.49 -8.46
CA ASN A 220 12.77 18.59 -8.17
C ASN A 220 12.83 17.37 -9.07
N ARG A 221 12.48 16.22 -8.49
CA ARG A 221 12.53 14.93 -9.17
C ARG A 221 11.10 14.56 -9.55
N SER A 222 10.78 14.58 -10.83
CA SER A 222 9.61 13.87 -11.33
C SER A 222 10.08 12.53 -11.90
N SER A 223 9.40 11.45 -11.50
CA SER A 223 9.62 10.13 -12.07
C SER A 223 8.43 9.82 -12.97
N ILE A 224 8.66 9.68 -14.27
CA ILE A 224 7.68 9.09 -15.19
C ILE A 224 7.96 7.59 -15.22
N TYR A 225 7.01 6.79 -14.73
CA TYR A 225 7.11 5.33 -14.70
C TYR A 225 6.59 4.77 -16.03
N PHE A 226 7.47 4.15 -16.82
CA PHE A 226 7.15 3.48 -18.09
C PHE A 226 7.15 1.94 -17.97
N ARG A 227 6.79 1.37 -16.82
CA ARG A 227 7.02 -0.07 -16.54
C ARG A 227 5.72 -0.82 -16.23
N PRO A 228 5.66 -2.14 -16.51
CA PRO A 228 4.76 -3.01 -15.78
C PRO A 228 5.04 -2.83 -14.28
N PRO A 229 4.01 -2.80 -13.44
CA PRO A 229 4.15 -2.69 -11.98
C PRO A 229 5.04 -3.81 -11.45
N GLY A 230 5.70 -3.60 -10.30
CA GLY A 230 6.42 -4.67 -9.58
C GLY A 230 5.51 -5.76 -9.01
N GLU A 231 4.21 -5.68 -9.30
CA GLU A 231 3.14 -6.48 -8.77
C GLU A 231 2.16 -6.82 -9.90
N ALA A 232 1.87 -8.09 -10.13
CA ALA A 232 0.80 -8.51 -11.02
C ALA A 232 -0.31 -9.19 -10.23
N MET A 233 -1.57 -8.86 -10.56
CA MET A 233 -2.74 -9.46 -9.93
C MET A 233 -3.35 -10.51 -10.86
N ILE A 234 -3.52 -11.74 -10.37
CA ILE A 234 -4.25 -12.81 -11.06
C ILE A 234 -5.53 -13.10 -10.28
N VAL A 235 -6.67 -13.13 -10.96
CA VAL A 235 -8.01 -13.32 -10.35
C VAL A 235 -8.81 -14.35 -11.14
#